data_AF-A0A3B1J4C7-F1
#
_entry.id   AF-A0A3B1J4C7-F1
#
_cell.length_a   1.000
_cell.length_b   1.000
_cell.length_c   1.000
_cell.angle_alpha   90.00
_cell.angle_beta   90.00
_cell.angle_gamma   90.00
#
_symmetry.space_group_name_H-M   'P 1'
#
loop_
_entity.id
_entity.type
_entity.pdbx_description
1 polymer ?
#
loop_
_entity_poly.entity_id
_entity_poly.type
_entity_poly.pdbx_seq_one_letter_code
_entity_poly.pdbx_strand_id
1 'polypeptide(L)'
;MTDLENCLATIIEVFHKYSEKEGDKHKLKKSELKELLTHELPTLTEHVKDQATMDSLMESLDTDGDSECDFQEFMTFVTMVTICCHEFFEHHEDE
;
A
#
# COMPACT_ATOMS: atom_id res chain seq x y z
N MET A 1 9.23 -18.32 -13.80
CA MET A 1 8.05 -17.50 -13.52
C MET A 1 7.92 -16.47 -14.61
N THR A 2 6.69 -16.24 -15.05
CA THR A 2 6.32 -15.16 -15.97
C THR A 2 6.40 -13.80 -15.26
N ASP A 3 6.42 -12.72 -16.02
CA ASP A 3 6.56 -11.37 -15.45
C ASP A 3 5.43 -11.05 -14.45
N LEU A 4 4.20 -11.45 -14.76
CA LEU A 4 3.07 -11.27 -13.85
C LEU A 4 3.22 -12.07 -12.56
N GLU A 5 3.67 -13.32 -12.63
CA GLU A 5 3.94 -14.14 -11.44
C GLU A 5 5.04 -13.50 -10.57
N ASN A 6 6.09 -12.94 -11.18
CA ASN A 6 7.15 -12.24 -10.46
C ASN A 6 6.63 -10.96 -9.78
N CYS A 7 5.76 -10.19 -10.44
CA CYS A 7 5.13 -9.01 -9.84
C CYS A 7 4.27 -9.39 -8.63
N LEU A 8 3.43 -10.42 -8.76
CA LEU A 8 2.61 -10.89 -7.64
C LEU A 8 3.47 -11.37 -6.46
N ALA A 9 4.54 -12.13 -6.75
CA ALA A 9 5.50 -12.54 -5.72
C ALA A 9 6.16 -11.34 -5.03
N THR A 10 6.55 -10.33 -5.81
CA THR A 10 7.17 -9.10 -5.28
C THR A 10 6.22 -8.33 -4.36
N ILE A 11 4.94 -8.21 -4.72
CA ILE A 11 3.93 -7.54 -3.88
C ILE A 11 3.78 -8.27 -2.53
N ILE A 12 3.73 -9.60 -2.55
CA ILE A 12 3.63 -10.42 -1.33
C ILE A 12 4.89 -10.26 -0.47
N GLU A 13 6.08 -10.34 -1.08
CA GLU A 13 7.35 -10.18 -0.37
C GLU A 13 7.47 -8.81 0.28
N VAL A 14 7.06 -7.75 -0.42
CA VAL A 14 7.02 -6.40 0.13
C VAL A 14 6.09 -6.32 1.33
N PHE A 15 4.85 -6.82 1.24
CA PHE A 15 3.93 -6.82 2.38
C PHE A 15 4.55 -7.49 3.62
N HIS A 16 5.06 -8.72 3.45
CA HIS A 16 5.66 -9.49 4.53
C HIS A 16 6.91 -8.83 5.13
N LYS A 17 7.74 -8.17 4.30
CA LYS A 17 8.92 -7.43 4.76
C LYS A 17 8.57 -6.34 5.79
N TYR A 18 7.37 -5.77 5.73
CA TYR A 18 6.93 -4.73 6.68
C TYR A 18 6.05 -5.28 7.80
N SER A 19 5.14 -6.24 7.54
CA SER A 19 4.25 -6.81 8.57
C SER A 19 4.98 -7.70 9.59
N GLU A 20 6.15 -8.24 9.25
CA GLU A 20 6.91 -9.10 10.17
C GLU A 20 7.67 -8.33 11.25
N LYS A 21 7.62 -6.98 11.28
CA LYS A 21 8.42 -6.16 12.19
C LYS A 21 7.83 -6.13 13.60
N GLU A 22 6.52 -5.94 13.74
CA GLU A 22 5.88 -5.70 15.04
C GLU A 22 4.44 -6.23 15.12
N GLY A 23 4.19 -7.24 15.97
CA GLY A 23 2.81 -7.70 16.25
C GLY A 23 2.40 -8.87 15.37
N ASP A 24 1.23 -8.78 14.72
CA ASP A 24 0.74 -9.83 13.83
C ASP A 24 1.49 -9.79 12.50
N LYS A 25 2.14 -10.90 12.14
CA LYS A 25 2.94 -11.01 10.91
C LYS A 25 2.11 -10.98 9.64
N HIS A 26 0.79 -11.09 9.75
CA HIS A 26 -0.14 -11.12 8.63
C HIS A 26 -0.89 -9.81 8.45
N LYS A 27 -0.63 -8.80 9.30
CA LYS A 27 -1.24 -7.48 9.22
C LYS A 27 -0.18 -6.39 9.37
N LEU A 28 -0.41 -5.26 8.75
CA LEU A 28 0.41 -4.07 8.88
C LEU A 28 -0.21 -3.17 9.94
N LYS A 29 0.57 -2.79 10.93
CA LYS A 29 0.21 -1.67 11.80
C LYS A 29 0.39 -0.36 11.07
N LYS A 30 -0.20 0.69 11.63
CA LYS A 30 -0.04 2.05 11.11
C LYS A 30 1.43 2.47 10.93
N SER A 31 2.30 2.12 11.87
CA SER A 31 3.75 2.40 11.78
C SER A 31 4.42 1.66 10.63
N GLU A 32 4.07 0.39 10.43
CA GLU A 32 4.62 -0.47 9.38
C GLU A 32 4.10 -0.05 8.00
N LEU A 33 2.81 0.26 7.88
CA LEU A 33 2.22 0.82 6.67
C LEU A 33 2.90 2.14 6.30
N LYS A 34 3.13 3.04 7.26
CA LYS A 34 3.84 4.29 7.02
C LYS A 34 5.25 4.06 6.47
N GLU A 35 5.99 3.09 7.03
CA GLU A 35 7.32 2.76 6.56
C GLU A 35 7.30 2.15 5.14
N LEU A 36 6.35 1.25 4.88
CA LEU A 36 6.13 0.66 3.55
C LEU A 36 5.91 1.75 2.51
N LEU A 37 4.96 2.66 2.76
CA LEU A 37 4.67 3.76 1.84
C LEU A 37 5.91 4.63 1.61
N THR A 38 6.62 4.98 2.67
CA THR A 38 7.80 5.85 2.58
C THR A 38 8.91 5.24 1.73
N HIS A 39 9.12 3.93 1.80
CA HIS A 39 10.23 3.26 1.12
C HIS A 39 9.87 2.73 -0.27
N GLU A 40 8.66 2.18 -0.43
CA GLU A 40 8.25 1.50 -1.65
C GLU A 40 7.41 2.41 -2.56
N LEU A 41 6.77 3.44 -2.01
CA LEU A 41 5.91 4.40 -2.73
C LEU A 41 6.23 5.87 -2.35
N PRO A 42 7.48 6.34 -2.54
CA PRO A 42 7.93 7.65 -2.08
C PRO A 42 7.14 8.81 -2.70
N THR A 43 6.76 8.71 -3.98
CA THR A 43 5.95 9.73 -4.67
C THR A 43 4.57 9.88 -4.04
N LEU A 44 3.94 8.77 -3.65
CA LEU A 44 2.64 8.81 -2.98
C LEU A 44 2.76 9.35 -1.54
N THR A 45 3.86 9.02 -0.87
CA THR A 45 4.17 9.51 0.48
C THR A 45 4.37 11.03 0.51
N GLU A 46 4.66 11.68 -0.62
CA GLU A 46 4.72 13.14 -0.68
C GLU A 46 3.40 13.80 -0.25
N HIS A 47 2.29 13.11 -0.48
CA HIS A 47 0.93 13.53 -0.13
C HIS A 47 0.48 13.05 1.25
N VAL A 48 1.25 12.17 1.90
CA VAL A 48 0.89 11.46 3.12
C VAL A 48 1.94 11.72 4.20
N LYS A 49 2.13 13.00 4.55
CA LYS A 49 3.23 13.45 5.44
C LYS A 49 2.84 13.61 6.89
N ASP A 50 1.59 13.98 7.16
CA ASP A 50 1.11 14.27 8.50
C ASP A 50 0.37 13.08 9.13
N GLN A 51 0.25 13.12 10.46
CA GLN A 51 -0.36 12.04 11.23
C GLN A 51 -1.83 11.84 10.86
N ALA A 52 -2.57 12.93 10.59
CA ALA A 52 -4.00 12.88 10.33
C ALA A 52 -4.29 12.25 8.97
N THR A 53 -3.56 12.62 7.92
CA THR A 53 -3.65 11.94 6.62
C THR A 53 -3.31 10.45 6.74
N MET A 54 -2.37 10.10 7.61
CA MET A 54 -2.06 8.70 7.89
C MET A 54 -3.14 7.97 8.69
N ASP A 55 -3.82 8.65 9.62
CA ASP A 55 -4.98 8.09 10.33
C ASP A 55 -6.11 7.83 9.33
N SER A 56 -6.45 8.83 8.50
CA SER A 56 -7.51 8.70 7.49
C SER A 56 -7.21 7.64 6.44
N LEU A 57 -5.95 7.48 6.01
CA LEU A 57 -5.58 6.39 5.12
C LEU A 57 -5.80 5.04 5.81
N MET A 58 -5.32 4.88 7.04
CA MET A 58 -5.50 3.64 7.79
C MET A 58 -6.98 3.30 7.96
N GLU A 59 -7.80 4.26 8.40
CA GLU A 59 -9.25 4.12 8.53
C GLU A 59 -9.95 3.78 7.21
N SER A 60 -9.39 4.20 6.07
CA SER A 60 -9.93 3.88 4.74
C SER A 60 -9.58 2.46 4.29
N LEU A 61 -8.46 1.91 4.79
CA LEU A 61 -8.00 0.57 4.46
C LEU A 61 -8.51 -0.49 5.44
N ASP A 62 -8.62 -0.15 6.72
CA ASP A 62 -9.14 -0.98 7.80
C ASP A 62 -10.66 -1.15 7.68
N THR A 63 -11.05 -2.12 6.87
CA THR A 63 -12.45 -2.44 6.59
C THR A 63 -13.08 -3.36 7.63
N ASP A 64 -12.27 -4.15 8.35
CA ASP A 64 -12.74 -5.04 9.42
C ASP A 64 -12.78 -4.35 10.80
N GLY A 65 -12.14 -3.18 10.93
CA GLY A 65 -12.18 -2.30 12.09
C GLY A 65 -11.23 -2.71 13.22
N ASP A 66 -10.17 -3.47 12.92
CA ASP A 66 -9.22 -3.96 13.92
C ASP A 66 -7.99 -3.06 14.12
N SER A 67 -7.94 -1.92 13.42
CA SER A 67 -6.85 -0.94 13.45
C SER A 67 -5.50 -1.44 12.91
N GLU A 68 -5.51 -2.56 12.21
CA GLU A 68 -4.40 -3.09 11.41
C GLU A 68 -4.86 -3.19 9.94
N CYS A 69 -3.93 -3.47 9.02
CA CYS A 69 -4.24 -3.59 7.60
C CYS A 69 -3.78 -4.97 7.12
N ASP A 70 -4.73 -5.85 6.83
CA ASP A 70 -4.42 -7.19 6.33
C ASP A 70 -4.00 -7.18 4.84
N PHE A 71 -3.63 -8.35 4.33
CA PHE A 71 -3.20 -8.45 2.93
C PHE A 71 -4.30 -8.10 1.92
N GLN A 72 -5.56 -8.40 2.22
CA GLN A 72 -6.69 -8.09 1.32
C GLN A 72 -6.93 -6.59 1.25
N GLU A 73 -6.86 -5.90 2.39
CA GLU A 73 -6.98 -4.46 2.52
C GLU A 73 -5.82 -3.75 1.81
N PHE A 74 -4.60 -4.25 2.00
CA PHE A 74 -3.43 -3.78 1.27
C PHE A 74 -3.55 -3.96 -0.25
N MET A 75 -4.06 -5.10 -0.73
CA MET A 75 -4.26 -5.33 -2.16
C MET A 75 -5.33 -4.41 -2.76
N THR A 76 -6.35 -4.05 -1.97
CA THR A 76 -7.34 -3.05 -2.37
C THR A 76 -6.67 -1.69 -2.62
N PHE A 77 -5.78 -1.27 -1.72
CA PHE A 77 -4.96 -0.08 -1.90
C PHE A 77 -4.08 -0.14 -3.15
N VAL A 78 -3.32 -1.23 -3.33
CA VAL A 78 -2.45 -1.42 -4.51
C VAL A 78 -3.25 -1.34 -5.80
N THR A 79 -4.45 -1.92 -5.82
CA THR A 79 -5.35 -1.87 -6.97
C THR A 79 -5.79 -0.43 -7.26
N MET A 80 -6.19 0.33 -6.24
CA MET A 80 -6.56 1.75 -6.39
C MET A 80 -5.41 2.58 -6.95
N VAL A 81 -4.20 2.45 -6.38
CA VAL A 81 -3.01 3.16 -6.86
C VAL A 81 -2.69 2.79 -8.30
N THR A 82 -2.78 1.50 -8.65
CA THR A 82 -2.51 1.02 -10.01
C THR A 82 -3.50 1.61 -11.01
N ILE A 83 -4.80 1.66 -10.68
CA ILE A 83 -5.83 2.27 -11.51
C ILE A 83 -5.57 3.78 -11.67
N CYS A 84 -5.32 4.49 -10.57
CA CYS A 84 -5.02 5.93 -10.63
C CYS A 84 -3.77 6.23 -11.47
N CYS A 85 -2.72 5.42 -11.34
CA CYS A 85 -1.54 5.54 -12.19
C CYS A 85 -1.88 5.28 -13.66
N HIS A 86 -2.65 4.23 -13.96
CA HIS A 86 -3.05 3.92 -15.33
C HIS A 86 -3.85 5.07 -15.97
N GLU A 87 -4.84 5.62 -15.26
CA GLU A 87 -5.61 6.79 -15.71
C GLU A 87 -4.71 8.01 -15.91
N PHE A 88 -3.76 8.25 -15.00
CA PHE A 88 -2.81 9.37 -15.10
C PHE A 88 -1.90 9.25 -16.33
N PHE A 89 -1.44 8.04 -16.65
CA PHE A 89 -0.62 7.79 -17.84
C PHE A 89 -1.43 7.84 -19.14
N GLU A 90 -2.69 7.41 -19.15
CA GLU A 90 -3.57 7.56 -20.32
C GLU A 90 -3.88 9.04 -20.64
N HIS A 91 -3.98 9.91 -19.63
CA HIS A 91 -4.23 11.35 -19.85
C HIS A 91 -2.99 12.14 -20.31
N HIS A 92 -1.80 11.56 -20.22
CA HIS A 92 -0.55 12.21 -20.65
C HIS A 92 -0.11 11.81 -22.08
N GLU A 93 -0.82 10.93 -22.76
CA GLU A 93 -0.58 10.63 -24.19
C GLU A 93 -1.34 11.60 -25.14
N ASP A 94 -2.23 12.45 -24.61
CA ASP A 94 -3.05 13.40 -25.37
C ASP A 94 -2.56 14.88 -25.31
N GLU A 95 -1.39 15.17 -24.71
CA GLU A 95 -0.68 16.48 -24.77
C GLU A 95 0.63 16.40 -25.56
#